data_AF-A0A426X8S7-F1
#
_entry.id   AF-A0A426X8S7-F1
#
_cell.length_a   1.000
_cell.length_b   1.000
_cell.length_c   1.000
_cell.angle_alpha   90.00
_cell.angle_beta   90.00
_cell.angle_gamma   90.00
#
_symmetry.space_group_name_H-M   'P 1'
#
loop_
_entity.id
_entity.type
_entity.pdbx_description
1 polymer ?
#
loop_
_entity_poly.entity_id
_entity_poly.type
_entity_poly.pdbx_seq_one_letter_code
_entity_poly.pdbx_strand_id
1 'polypeptide(L)'
;MDPLSVLREYAIRGELDRVVQSGDELRFGSEYAFPCSAVTAYRSKQGGFYTLDALLFFARHHHLKHTEYLQSARQYRLPTVTFPDRK
;
A
#
# COMPACT_ATOMS: atom_id res chain seq x y z
N MET A 1 -8.79 10.93 9.92
CA MET A 1 -7.48 10.91 9.23
C MET A 1 -7.67 10.22 7.88
N ASP A 2 -6.98 10.63 6.82
CA ASP A 2 -7.07 9.96 5.52
C ASP A 2 -6.20 8.68 5.48
N PRO A 3 -6.57 7.67 4.67
CA PRO A 3 -5.88 6.37 4.66
C PRO A 3 -4.40 6.47 4.27
N LEU A 4 -4.02 7.47 3.46
CA LEU A 4 -2.63 7.68 3.05
C LEU A 4 -1.79 8.22 4.21
N SER A 5 -2.31 9.19 4.98
CA SER A 5 -1.65 9.72 6.17
C SER A 5 -1.44 8.64 7.23
N VAL A 6 -2.45 7.80 7.47
CA VAL A 6 -2.34 6.67 8.42
C VAL A 6 -1.25 5.70 7.94
N LEU A 7 -1.29 5.28 6.67
CA LEU A 7 -0.27 4.39 6.10
C LEU A 7 1.14 4.98 6.22
N ARG A 8 1.28 6.28 5.94
CA ARG A 8 2.56 6.99 6.05
C ARG A 8 3.07 7.01 7.48
N GLU A 9 2.22 7.26 8.46
CA GLU A 9 2.61 7.26 9.87
C GLU A 9 3.14 5.89 10.31
N TYR A 10 2.43 4.82 9.94
CA TYR A 10 2.86 3.44 10.21
C TYR A 10 4.16 3.08 9.47
N ALA A 11 4.34 3.56 8.24
CA ALA A 11 5.57 3.38 7.48
C ALA A 11 6.76 4.08 8.15
N ILE A 12 6.60 5.31 8.61
CA ILE A 12 7.64 6.08 9.31
C ILE A 12 8.01 5.42 10.64
N ARG A 13 7.02 4.89 11.37
CA ARG A 13 7.23 4.18 12.63
C ARG A 13 7.82 2.77 12.45
N GLY A 14 7.84 2.23 11.22
CA GLY A 14 8.24 0.86 10.96
C GLY A 14 7.25 -0.19 11.49
N GLU A 15 5.97 0.19 11.64
CA GLU A 15 4.92 -0.66 12.21
C GLU A 15 3.98 -1.25 11.14
N LEU A 16 4.43 -1.30 9.88
CA LEU A 16 3.64 -1.85 8.76
C LEU A 16 3.23 -3.31 8.98
N ASP A 17 3.99 -4.08 9.76
CA ASP A 17 3.66 -5.45 10.16
C ASP A 17 2.44 -5.54 11.09
N ARG A 18 2.09 -4.45 11.80
CA ARG A 18 0.88 -4.38 12.62
C ARG A 18 -0.39 -4.13 11.82
N VAL A 19 -0.27 -3.83 10.53
CA VAL A 19 -1.42 -3.64 9.66
C VAL A 19 -1.96 -5.01 9.26
N VAL A 20 -3.17 -5.33 9.69
CA VAL A 20 -3.77 -6.65 9.45
C VAL A 20 -4.82 -6.52 8.36
N GLN A 21 -4.72 -7.36 7.32
CA GLN A 21 -5.79 -7.50 6.34
C GLN A 21 -6.85 -8.45 6.89
N SER A 22 -8.09 -7.98 6.97
CA SER A 22 -9.26 -8.72 7.44
C SER A 22 -10.31 -8.71 6.34
N GLY A 23 -10.24 -9.68 5.42
CA GLY A 23 -11.12 -9.72 4.25
C GLY A 23 -10.84 -8.57 3.29
N ASP A 24 -11.85 -7.70 3.09
CA ASP A 24 -11.77 -6.53 2.21
C ASP A 24 -11.31 -5.26 2.94
N GLU A 25 -10.93 -5.35 4.22
CA GLU A 25 -10.49 -4.21 5.03
C GLU A 25 -9.05 -4.36 5.52
N LEU A 26 -8.32 -3.24 5.56
CA LEU A 26 -7.03 -3.07 6.19
C LEU A 26 -7.22 -2.39 7.54
N ARG A 27 -6.82 -3.09 8.61
CA ARG A 27 -6.88 -2.61 9.99
C ARG A 27 -5.53 -2.13 10.44
N PHE A 28 -5.46 -0.85 10.83
CA PHE A 28 -4.29 -0.20 11.39
C PHE A 28 -4.48 -0.13 12.90
N GLY A 29 -3.97 -1.15 13.60
CA GLY A 29 -4.21 -1.31 15.04
C GLY A 29 -5.71 -1.46 15.37
N SER A 30 -6.15 -0.81 16.44
CA SER A 30 -7.55 -0.77 16.89
C SER A 30 -8.28 0.52 16.50
N GLU A 31 -7.57 1.51 15.97
CA GLU A 31 -8.08 2.88 15.81
C GLU A 31 -8.61 3.16 14.41
N TYR A 32 -8.04 2.54 13.38
CA TYR A 32 -8.42 2.79 11.99
C TYR A 32 -8.64 1.51 11.20
N ALA A 33 -9.69 1.50 10.40
CA ALA A 33 -9.98 0.47 9.40
C ALA A 33 -10.39 1.15 8.10
N PHE A 34 -9.83 0.69 6.98
CA PHE A 34 -10.12 1.21 5.66
C PHE A 34 -10.30 0.06 4.67
N PRO A 35 -11.15 0.18 3.65
CA PRO A 35 -11.26 -0.84 2.62
C PRO A 35 -9.94 -0.95 1.84
N CYS A 36 -9.57 -2.17 1.43
CA CYS A 36 -8.40 -2.43 0.58
C CYS A 36 -8.44 -1.61 -0.72
N SER A 37 -9.65 -1.49 -1.28
CA SER A 37 -9.97 -0.72 -2.49
C SER A 37 -10.06 0.80 -2.26
N ALA A 38 -9.79 1.29 -1.04
CA ALA A 38 -9.80 2.72 -0.75
C ALA A 38 -8.83 3.46 -1.67
N VAL A 39 -9.37 4.34 -2.50
CA VAL A 39 -8.57 5.20 -3.37
C VAL A 39 -7.88 6.25 -2.50
N THR A 40 -6.56 6.32 -2.61
CA THR A 40 -5.74 7.27 -1.87
C THR A 40 -5.53 8.55 -2.65
N ALA A 41 -5.08 9.62 -1.99
CA ALA A 41 -4.68 10.85 -2.67
C ALA A 41 -3.35 10.73 -3.45
N TYR A 42 -2.68 9.56 -3.43
CA TYR A 42 -1.41 9.35 -4.11
C TYR A 42 -1.65 9.12 -5.61
N ARG A 43 -1.23 10.09 -6.43
CA ARG A 43 -1.46 10.08 -7.88
C ARG A 43 -0.34 9.34 -8.61
N SER A 44 -0.73 8.46 -9.52
CA SER A 44 0.20 7.80 -10.44
C SER A 44 0.68 8.76 -11.52
N LYS A 45 1.97 8.69 -11.88
CA LYS A 45 2.53 9.41 -13.03
C LYS A 45 1.95 8.91 -14.36
N GLN A 46 1.39 7.71 -14.40
CA GLN A 46 0.69 7.16 -15.56
C GLN A 46 -0.82 7.49 -15.57
N GLY A 47 -1.30 8.24 -14.57
CA GLY A 47 -2.70 8.62 -14.43
C GLY A 47 -3.46 7.77 -13.41
N GLY A 48 -4.51 8.35 -12.83
CA GLY A 48 -5.29 7.74 -11.75
C GLY A 48 -4.65 7.88 -10.36
N PHE A 49 -5.29 7.23 -9.41
CA PHE A 49 -4.91 7.22 -8.00
C PHE A 49 -4.66 5.79 -7.56
N TYR A 50 -3.65 5.60 -6.70
CA TYR A 50 -3.38 4.29 -6.13
C TYR A 50 -4.36 3.94 -5.03
N THR A 51 -4.73 2.67 -5.00
CA THR A 51 -5.48 2.07 -3.90
C THR A 51 -4.57 1.83 -2.70
N LEU A 52 -5.19 1.76 -1.52
CA LEU A 52 -4.48 1.61 -0.26
C LEU A 52 -3.71 0.29 -0.18
N ASP A 53 -4.28 -0.80 -0.71
CA ASP A 53 -3.64 -2.12 -0.79
C ASP A 53 -2.34 -2.09 -1.63
N ALA A 54 -2.34 -1.39 -2.76
CA ALA A 54 -1.20 -1.27 -3.66
C ALA A 54 -0.04 -0.53 -2.98
N LEU A 55 -0.36 0.55 -2.26
CA LEU A 55 0.62 1.33 -1.51
C LEU A 55 1.14 0.58 -0.29
N LEU A 56 0.27 -0.13 0.45
CA LEU A 56 0.69 -0.96 1.58
C LEU A 56 1.63 -2.07 1.11
N PHE A 57 1.27 -2.74 0.01
CA PHE A 57 2.08 -3.80 -0.58
C PHE A 57 3.44 -3.27 -1.04
N PHE A 58 3.46 -2.09 -1.68
CA PHE A 58 4.69 -1.39 -2.04
C PHE A 58 5.54 -1.03 -0.82
N ALA A 59 4.94 -0.46 0.23
CA ALA A 59 5.66 -0.04 1.42
C ALA A 59 6.35 -1.23 2.13
N ARG A 60 5.68 -2.38 2.20
CA ARG A 60 6.27 -3.62 2.76
C ARG A 60 7.42 -4.17 1.93
N HIS A 61 7.30 -4.08 0.61
CA HIS A 61 8.25 -4.67 -0.34
C HIS A 61 9.14 -3.63 -1.01
N HIS A 62 9.28 -2.43 -0.43
CA HIS A 62 10.07 -1.34 -1.00
C HIS A 62 11.54 -1.74 -1.18
N HIS A 63 12.03 -2.63 -0.31
CA HIS A 63 13.39 -3.18 -0.32
C HIS A 63 13.66 -4.12 -1.50
N LEU A 64 12.63 -4.69 -2.13
CA LEU A 64 12.77 -5.60 -3.26
C LEU A 64 13.13 -4.83 -4.54
N LYS A 65 13.90 -5.46 -5.42
CA LYS A 65 14.08 -4.95 -6.80
C LYS A 65 12.73 -4.88 -7.49
N HIS A 66 12.58 -3.93 -8.42
CA HIS A 66 11.29 -3.70 -9.05
C HIS A 66 10.72 -4.95 -9.74
N THR A 67 11.57 -5.74 -10.40
CA THR A 67 11.19 -7.01 -11.04
C THR A 67 10.63 -8.02 -10.05
N GLU A 68 11.28 -8.17 -8.89
CA GLU A 68 10.85 -9.09 -7.82
C GLU A 68 9.52 -8.61 -7.21
N TYR A 69 9.41 -7.31 -6.94
CA TYR A 69 8.17 -6.68 -6.48
C TYR A 69 7.00 -6.96 -7.43
N LEU A 70 7.19 -6.81 -8.75
CA LEU A 70 6.14 -7.08 -9.74
C LEU A 70 5.73 -8.56 -9.73
N GLN A 71 6.70 -9.47 -9.59
CA GLN A 71 6.43 -10.90 -9.50
C GLN A 71 5.62 -11.24 -8.24
N SER A 72 6.01 -10.70 -7.08
CA SER A 72 5.28 -10.88 -5.83
C SER A 72 3.87 -10.30 -5.92
N ALA A 73 3.70 -9.08 -6.43
CA ALA A 73 2.38 -8.47 -6.57
C ALA A 73 1.43 -9.29 -7.45
N ARG A 74 1.94 -9.88 -8.55
CA ARG A 74 1.17 -10.77 -9.42
C ARG A 74 0.68 -12.02 -8.69
N GLN A 75 1.50 -12.59 -7.79
CA GLN A 75 1.12 -13.75 -6.99
C GLN A 75 -0.05 -13.43 -6.05
N TYR A 76 -0.05 -12.22 -5.47
CA TYR A 76 -1.12 -11.74 -4.61
C TYR A 76 -2.29 -11.08 -5.36
N ARG A 77 -2.23 -11.00 -6.69
CA ARG A 77 -3.20 -10.31 -7.56
C ARG A 77 -3.45 -8.85 -7.15
N LEU A 78 -2.43 -8.17 -6.66
CA LEU A 78 -2.52 -6.79 -6.18
C LEU A 78 -2.12 -5.80 -7.29
N PRO A 79 -2.70 -4.59 -7.29
CA PRO A 79 -2.24 -3.51 -8.15
C PRO A 79 -0.79 -3.12 -7.79
N THR A 80 -0.04 -2.64 -8.78
CA THR A 80 1.39 -2.35 -8.62
C THR A 80 1.69 -0.87 -8.73
N VAL A 81 2.58 -0.38 -7.86
CA VAL A 81 3.18 0.95 -8.00
C VAL A 81 4.15 0.93 -9.18
N THR A 82 3.98 1.90 -10.07
CA THR A 82 4.77 1.97 -11.30
C THR A 82 6.21 2.36 -10.97
N PHE A 83 7.16 1.91 -11.77
CA PHE A 83 8.57 2.25 -11.59
C PHE A 83 8.86 3.75 -11.36
N PRO A 84 8.32 4.69 -12.16
CA PRO A 84 8.59 6.13 -11.96
C PRO A 84 7.99 6.70 -10.66
N ASP A 85 7.02 6.02 -10.05
CA ASP A 85 6.37 6.42 -8.79
C ASP A 85 7.05 5.81 -7.55
N ARG A 86 8.08 4.96 -7.72
CA ARG A 86 8.85 4.35 -6.62
C ARG A 86 9.92 5.26 -6.00
N LYS A 87 10.23 6.38 -6.66
CA LYS A 87 11.37 7.24 -6.34
C LYS A 87 10.94 8.49 -5.58
#